data_AF-A0A443IET5-F1
#
_entry.id   AF-A0A443IET5-F1
#
_cell.length_a   1.000
_cell.length_b   1.000
_cell.length_c   1.000
_cell.angle_alpha   90.00
_cell.angle_beta   90.00
_cell.angle_gamma   90.00
#
_symmetry.space_group_name_H-M   'P 1'
#
loop_
_entity.id
_entity.type
_entity.pdbx_description
1 polymer ?
#
loop_
_entity_poly.entity_id
_entity_poly.type
_entity_poly.pdbx_seq_one_letter_code
_entity_poly.pdbx_strand_id
1 'polypeptide(L)' 'MMTQITDWSAYLAQMEQVLALDLDDVRRAELLTQFTRIAAMAAPLMAFPLDDRLEVAGVYKA' A
#
# COMPACT_ATOMS: atom_id res chain seq x y z
N MET A 1 1.63 -8.73 18.15
CA MET A 1 0.87 -8.38 16.93
C MET A 1 1.29 -9.34 15.83
N MET A 2 0.32 -9.93 15.13
CA MET A 2 0.58 -10.89 14.04
C MET A 2 0.93 -10.09 12.79
N THR A 3 2.20 -10.09 12.39
CA THR A 3 2.62 -9.49 11.11
C THR A 3 1.97 -10.30 10.00
N GLN A 4 0.87 -9.81 9.44
CA GLN A 4 0.29 -10.38 8.23
C GLN A 4 1.30 -10.14 7.11
N ILE A 5 1.94 -11.21 6.63
CA ILE A 5 2.75 -11.16 5.43
C ILE A 5 1.76 -10.92 4.29
N THR A 6 1.75 -9.70 3.77
CA THR A 6 0.92 -9.36 2.62
C THR A 6 1.60 -9.91 1.38
N ASP A 7 0.92 -10.77 0.63
CA ASP A 7 1.40 -11.22 -0.67
C ASP A 7 1.21 -10.09 -1.70
N TRP A 8 2.25 -9.27 -1.84
CA TRP A 8 2.25 -8.14 -2.77
C TRP A 8 2.15 -8.57 -4.23
N SER A 9 2.53 -9.80 -4.57
CA SER A 9 2.40 -10.30 -5.94
C SER A 9 0.94 -10.56 -6.31
N ALA A 10 0.19 -11.20 -5.39
CA ALA A 10 -1.24 -11.41 -5.56
C ALA A 10 -2.01 -10.08 -5.56
N TYR A 11 -1.63 -9.15 -4.67
CA TYR A 11 -2.20 -7.80 -4.63
C TYR A 11 -2.00 -7.05 -5.96
N LEU A 12 -0.78 -7.08 -6.51
CA LEU A 12 -0.47 -6.42 -7.79
C LEU A 12 -1.28 -7.01 -8.95
N ALA A 13 -1.36 -8.34 -9.04
CA ALA A 13 -2.15 -9.00 -10.07
C ALA A 13 -3.64 -8.61 -9.98
N GLN A 14 -4.18 -8.48 -8.77
CA GLN A 14 -5.56 -8.02 -8.58
C GLN A 14 -5.74 -6.55 -8.97
N MET A 15 -4.82 -5.66 -8.56
CA MET A 15 -4.92 -4.23 -8.86
C MET A 15 -4.72 -3.91 -10.33
N GLU A 16 -3.90 -4.68 -11.05
CA GLU A 16 -3.77 -4.60 -12.50
C GLU A 16 -5.13 -4.74 -13.18
N GLN A 17 -5.94 -5.73 -12.75
CA GLN A 17 -7.29 -5.95 -13.26
C GLN A 17 -8.27 -4.86 -12.83
N VAL A 18 -8.28 -4.50 -11.54
CA VAL A 18 -9.22 -3.52 -10.98
C VAL A 18 -9.03 -2.13 -11.61
N LEU A 19 -7.78 -1.75 -11.88
CA LEU A 19 -7.42 -0.44 -12.43
C LEU A 19 -7.30 -0.45 -13.96
N ALA A 20 -7.56 -1.60 -14.61
CA ALA A 20 -7.42 -1.79 -16.05
C ALA A 20 -6.05 -1.31 -16.59
N LEU A 21 -4.96 -1.72 -15.92
CA LEU A 21 -3.60 -1.38 -16.31
C LEU A 21 -3.01 -2.47 -17.21
N ASP A 22 -2.22 -2.07 -18.20
CA ASP A 22 -1.43 -2.98 -19.03
C ASP A 22 0.03 -2.97 -18.56
N LEU A 23 0.43 -4.03 -17.85
CA LEU A 23 1.76 -4.17 -17.27
C LEU A 23 2.47 -5.38 -17.86
N ASP A 24 3.62 -5.13 -18.49
CA ASP A 24 4.56 -6.19 -18.83
C ASP A 24 5.26 -6.75 -17.58
N ASP A 25 5.95 -7.88 -17.76
CA ASP A 25 6.64 -8.57 -16.67
C ASP A 25 7.73 -7.71 -16.00
N VAL A 26 8.38 -6.84 -16.77
CA VAL A 26 9.44 -5.95 -16.26
C VAL A 26 8.84 -4.93 -15.30
N ARG A 27 7.73 -4.28 -15.70
CA ARG A 27 7.02 -3.31 -14.86
C ARG A 27 6.43 -3.97 -13.62
N ARG A 28 5.89 -5.18 -13.74
CA ARG A 28 5.39 -5.94 -12.57
C ARG A 28 6.50 -6.22 -11.57
N ALA A 29 7.67 -6.66 -12.02
CA ALA A 29 8.81 -6.93 -11.15
C ALA A 29 9.31 -5.66 -10.42
N GLU A 30 9.38 -4.54 -11.13
CA GLU A 30 9.74 -3.25 -10.55
C GLU A 30 8.70 -2.78 -9.53
N LEU A 31 7.41 -2.87 -9.85
CA LEU A 31 6.35 -2.52 -8.91
C LEU A 31 6.39 -3.39 -7.64
N LEU A 32 6.64 -4.69 -7.77
CA LEU A 32 6.77 -5.58 -6.61
C LEU A 32 7.92 -5.12 -5.68
N THR A 33 9.05 -4.71 -6.26
CA THR A 33 10.17 -4.15 -5.51
C THR A 33 9.79 -2.86 -4.79
N GLN A 34 9.13 -1.93 -5.49
CA GLN A 34 8.73 -0.65 -4.89
C GLN A 34 7.66 -0.83 -3.80
N PHE A 35 6.67 -1.69 -4.02
CA PHE A 35 5.63 -1.99 -3.02
C PHE A 35 6.22 -2.56 -1.74
N THR A 36 7.18 -3.48 -1.86
CA THR A 36 7.87 -4.05 -0.70
C THR A 36 8.63 -2.98 0.08
N ARG A 37 9.28 -2.03 -0.61
CA ARG A 37 9.98 -0.90 0.03
C ARG A 37 9.02 0.07 0.70
N ILE A 38 7.92 0.43 0.04
CA ILE A 38 6.88 1.30 0.60
C ILE A 38 6.26 0.65 1.84
N ALA A 39 5.96 -0.64 1.78
CA ALA A 39 5.44 -1.38 2.94
C ALA A 39 6.40 -1.31 4.14
N ALA A 40 7.71 -1.44 3.91
CA ALA A 40 8.71 -1.27 4.96
C ALA A 40 8.74 0.17 5.51
N MET A 41 8.64 1.19 4.64
CA MET A 41 8.58 2.59 5.07
C MET A 41 7.28 2.94 5.82
N ALA A 42 6.17 2.30 5.46
CA ALA A 42 4.86 2.51 6.06
C ALA A 42 4.65 1.70 7.35
N ALA A 43 5.39 0.59 7.55
CA ALA A 43 5.32 -0.24 8.74
C ALA A 43 5.35 0.55 10.07
N PRO A 44 6.25 1.53 10.30
CA PRO A 44 6.23 2.33 11.53
C PRO A 44 4.97 3.19 11.68
N LEU A 45 4.40 3.69 10.56
CA LEU A 45 3.16 4.46 10.59
C LEU A 45 1.96 3.57 10.97
N MET A 46 1.92 2.34 10.44
CA MET A 46 0.87 1.37 10.77
C MET A 46 0.96 0.86 12.21
N ALA A 47 2.16 0.85 12.79
CA ALA A 47 2.37 0.48 14.19
C ALA A 47 2.06 1.62 15.18
N PHE A 48 1.94 2.86 14.70
CA PHE A 48 1.63 4.01 15.53
C PHE A 48 0.14 3.98 15.94
N PRO A 49 -0.18 4.03 17.25
CA PRO A 49 -1.57 4.03 17.69
C PRO A 49 -2.26 5.34 17.27
N LEU A 50 -3.44 5.22 16.68
CA LEU A 50 -4.28 6.36 16.33
C LEU A 50 -5.41 6.49 17.36
N ASP A 51 -5.66 7.70 17.83
CA ASP A 51 -6.85 8.00 18.62
C ASP A 51 -8.11 7.96 17.74
N ASP A 52 -9.26 7.55 18.31
CA ASP A 52 -10.53 7.42 17.59
C ASP A 52 -11.04 8.71 16.92
N ARG A 53 -10.48 9.87 17.29
CA ARG A 53 -10.89 11.21 16.85
C ARG A 53 -9.77 11.99 16.19
N LEU A 54 -8.77 11.31 15.63
CA LEU A 54 -7.68 11.98 14.93
C LEU A 54 -8.24 12.69 13.68
N GLU A 55 -8.28 14.02 13.68
CA GLU A 55 -8.61 14.78 12.49
C GLU A 55 -7.51 14.61 11.45
N VAL A 56 -7.90 14.46 10.17
CA VAL A 56 -6.95 14.42 9.06
C VAL A 56 -6.30 15.80 8.95
N ALA A 57 -5.00 15.84 8.65
CA ALA A 57 -4.28 17.09 8.42
C ALA A 57 -4.81 17.80 7.16
N GLY A 58 -5.85 18.63 7.35
CA GLY A 58 -6.53 19.38 6.30
C GLY A 58 -8.03 19.06 6.25
N VAL A 59 -8.85 19.88 6.90
CA VAL A 59 -10.30 19.86 6.72
C VAL A 59 -10.66 20.78 5.55
N TYR A 60 -11.29 20.22 4.53
CA TYR A 60 -11.84 21.02 3.43
C TYR A 60 -12.86 22.03 3.99
N LYS A 61 -12.66 23.32 3.68
CA LYS A 61 -13.61 24.38 3.97
C LYS A 61 -14.25 24.80 2.66
N ALA A 62 -15.55 24.51 2.52
CA ALA A 62 -16.39 24.92 1.40
C ALA A 62 -16.66 26.43 1.42
#